data_AF-A0A9E2RF70-F1
#
_entry.id   AF-A0A9E2RF70-F1
#
_cell.length_a   1.000
_cell.length_b   1.000
_cell.length_c   1.000
_cell.angle_alpha   90.00
_cell.angle_beta   90.00
_cell.angle_gamma   90.00
#
_symmetry.space_group_name_H-M   'P 1'
#
loop_
_entity.id
_entity.type
_entity.pdbx_description
1 polymer ?
#
loop_
_entity_poly.entity_id
_entity_poly.type
_entity_poly.pdbx_seq_one_letter_code
_entity_poly.pdbx_strand_id
1 'polypeptide(L)'
;MGPGTLQLEDLWPCLQGMIPAVLSTCSRDGTPNITFISQIYYVDPAHIAISHQFFNKTHRNVRENPLACAMMLDPRTLQAYRLQLRFEHSESSGPLFDSMSLQLQAIASHAGMTDVFGLRAADVYEVLHIERVEGFTRLPPLPPSELPSRLFIDRDLVLLRLIGERLNRSELLGELLETALQLLDDWLGFHHAIILLADERNGKLFTIASRGYPENGVGSEVGFGAGLIGMVARARRALRLSAINHSLRYARAVRDRQKRWGGRRLCAVKSHSPAFPVRSARLPSRW
;
A
#
# COMPACT_ATOMS: atom_id res chain seq x y z
N MET A 1 -1.03 8.74 -34.43
CA MET A 1 -1.22 7.58 -33.53
C MET A 1 -2.43 7.89 -32.67
N GLY A 2 -3.50 7.11 -32.75
CA GLY A 2 -4.68 7.35 -31.91
C GLY A 2 -4.30 7.28 -30.42
N PRO A 3 -5.05 7.95 -29.52
CA PRO A 3 -4.82 7.79 -28.09
C PRO A 3 -4.91 6.30 -27.78
N GLY A 4 -3.80 5.69 -27.36
CA GLY A 4 -3.77 4.29 -26.97
C GLY A 4 -4.85 4.03 -25.93
N THR A 5 -5.57 2.93 -26.07
CA THR A 5 -6.57 2.49 -25.08
C THR A 5 -5.91 2.45 -23.71
N LEU A 6 -6.36 3.29 -22.78
CA LEU A 6 -5.85 3.33 -21.41
C LEU A 6 -6.02 1.96 -20.76
N GLN A 7 -4.92 1.41 -20.24
CA GLN A 7 -4.94 0.17 -19.48
C GLN A 7 -4.91 0.46 -17.99
N LEU A 8 -5.42 -0.48 -17.19
CA LEU A 8 -5.39 -0.35 -15.72
C LEU A 8 -3.97 -0.20 -15.19
N GLU A 9 -3.00 -0.84 -15.84
CA GLU A 9 -1.57 -0.78 -15.52
C GLU A 9 -0.98 0.64 -15.67
N ASP A 10 -1.48 1.43 -16.62
CA ASP A 10 -1.05 2.82 -16.81
C ASP A 10 -1.49 3.72 -15.64
N LEU A 11 -2.51 3.29 -14.89
CA LEU A 11 -3.04 3.98 -13.73
C LEU A 11 -2.37 3.56 -12.42
N TRP A 12 -1.26 2.82 -12.48
CA TRP A 12 -0.59 2.29 -11.30
C TRP A 12 -0.35 3.32 -10.16
N PRO A 13 0.11 4.55 -10.44
CA PRO A 13 0.29 5.58 -9.40
C PRO A 13 -1.01 5.92 -8.67
N CYS A 14 -2.16 5.88 -9.35
CA CYS A 14 -3.48 6.10 -8.76
C CYS A 14 -3.86 4.98 -7.78
N LEU A 15 -3.42 3.75 -8.04
CA LEU A 15 -3.72 2.55 -7.25
C LEU A 15 -2.88 2.46 -5.96
N GLN A 16 -1.95 3.40 -5.73
CA GLN A 16 -1.06 3.38 -4.56
C GLN A 16 -1.68 3.96 -3.28
N GLY A 17 -2.95 4.38 -3.31
CA GLY A 17 -3.61 4.95 -2.14
C GLY A 17 -3.05 6.31 -1.69
N MET A 18 -2.36 7.02 -2.59
CA MET A 18 -1.83 8.38 -2.34
C MET A 18 -2.96 9.40 -2.18
N ILE A 19 -4.00 9.28 -3.00
CA ILE A 19 -5.22 10.07 -2.95
C ILE A 19 -6.39 9.09 -2.79
N PRO A 20 -7.35 9.32 -1.86
CA PRO A 20 -8.54 8.49 -1.75
C PRO A 20 -9.32 8.45 -3.06
N ALA A 21 -9.80 7.27 -3.42
CA ALA A 21 -10.73 7.14 -4.52
C ALA A 21 -12.17 7.36 -4.03
N VAL A 22 -13.04 7.73 -4.96
CA VAL A 22 -14.49 7.86 -4.72
C VAL A 22 -15.19 6.72 -5.41
N LEU A 23 -15.98 5.95 -4.67
CA LEU A 23 -16.82 4.89 -5.19
C LEU A 23 -18.29 5.31 -5.15
N SER A 24 -18.94 5.25 -6.30
CA SER A 24 -20.36 5.51 -6.50
C SER A 24 -21.06 4.21 -6.82
N THR A 25 -22.19 3.96 -6.16
CA THR A 25 -23.03 2.77 -6.30
C THR A 25 -24.49 3.20 -6.26
N CYS A 26 -25.41 2.32 -6.66
CA CYS A 26 -26.83 2.61 -6.68
C CYS A 26 -27.61 1.40 -6.13
N SER A 27 -28.62 1.63 -5.29
CA SER A 27 -29.54 0.56 -4.87
C SER A 27 -30.50 0.18 -5.99
N ARG A 28 -31.26 -0.90 -5.81
CA ARG A 28 -32.23 -1.38 -6.80
C ARG A 28 -33.31 -0.35 -7.16
N ASP A 29 -33.68 0.51 -6.21
CA ASP A 29 -34.68 1.57 -6.38
C ASP A 29 -34.14 2.85 -7.06
N GLY A 30 -32.85 2.87 -7.44
CA GLY A 30 -32.24 4.02 -8.07
C GLY A 30 -31.59 5.01 -7.09
N THR A 31 -31.60 4.75 -5.78
CA THR A 31 -30.98 5.67 -4.81
C THR A 31 -29.44 5.62 -4.90
N PRO A 32 -28.76 6.74 -5.22
CA PRO A 32 -27.32 6.77 -5.32
C PRO A 32 -26.64 6.78 -3.94
N ASN A 33 -25.46 6.19 -3.88
CA ASN A 33 -24.59 6.20 -2.70
C ASN A 33 -23.14 6.46 -3.12
N ILE A 34 -22.50 7.43 -2.48
CA ILE A 34 -21.11 7.82 -2.71
C ILE A 34 -20.30 7.54 -1.45
N THR A 35 -19.11 6.98 -1.61
CA THR A 35 -18.23 6.61 -0.49
C THR A 35 -16.77 6.83 -0.85
N PHE A 36 -16.00 7.40 0.07
CA PHE A 36 -14.55 7.52 -0.07
C PHE A 36 -13.86 6.24 0.41
N ILE A 37 -13.03 5.68 -0.45
CA ILE A 37 -12.22 4.48 -0.16
C ILE A 37 -10.75 4.87 -0.13
N SER A 38 -10.00 4.32 0.82
CA SER A 38 -8.60 4.69 1.03
C SER A 38 -7.72 4.32 -0.16
N GLN A 39 -8.02 3.19 -0.79
CA GLN A 39 -7.23 2.63 -1.88
C GLN A 39 -8.08 1.64 -2.70
N ILE A 40 -7.83 1.65 -4.00
CA ILE A 40 -8.23 0.58 -4.92
C ILE A 40 -6.98 -0.28 -5.16
N TYR A 41 -7.11 -1.59 -4.99
CA TYR A 41 -6.02 -2.54 -5.13
C TYR A 41 -6.05 -3.14 -6.54
N TYR A 42 -4.91 -3.23 -7.18
CA TYR A 42 -4.76 -3.96 -8.44
C TYR A 42 -4.83 -5.47 -8.17
N VAL A 43 -5.55 -6.20 -9.01
CA VAL A 43 -5.58 -7.68 -8.98
C VAL A 43 -4.89 -8.22 -10.22
N ASP A 44 -5.37 -7.83 -11.40
CA ASP A 44 -4.84 -8.20 -12.72
C ASP A 44 -5.29 -7.13 -13.75
N PRO A 45 -4.97 -7.28 -15.06
CA PRO A 45 -5.30 -6.24 -16.05
C PRO A 45 -6.79 -5.91 -16.19
N ALA A 46 -7.69 -6.82 -15.81
CA ALA A 46 -9.13 -6.67 -15.92
C ALA A 46 -9.82 -6.46 -14.56
N HIS A 47 -9.14 -6.70 -13.43
CA HIS A 47 -9.77 -6.67 -12.11
C HIS A 47 -9.10 -5.74 -11.10
N ILE A 48 -9.94 -5.14 -10.27
CA ILE A 48 -9.53 -4.38 -9.08
C ILE A 48 -10.24 -4.92 -7.85
N ALA A 49 -9.63 -4.71 -6.68
CA ALA A 49 -10.22 -5.05 -5.40
C ALA A 49 -10.40 -3.81 -4.52
N ILE A 50 -11.49 -3.79 -3.76
CA ILE A 50 -11.83 -2.74 -2.81
C ILE A 50 -12.04 -3.39 -1.43
N SER A 51 -11.50 -2.77 -0.39
CA SER A 51 -11.64 -3.31 0.96
C SER A 51 -13.08 -3.19 1.47
N HIS A 52 -13.65 -4.30 1.91
CA HIS A 52 -14.90 -4.31 2.65
C HIS A 52 -14.60 -4.29 4.14
N GLN A 53 -14.81 -3.14 4.79
CA GLN A 53 -14.63 -2.99 6.24
C GLN A 53 -15.83 -2.30 6.92
N PHE A 54 -16.30 -1.19 6.34
CA PHE A 54 -17.28 -0.31 6.97
C PHE A 54 -18.50 0.01 6.08
N PHE A 55 -18.57 -0.57 4.89
CA PHE A 55 -19.42 -0.09 3.79
C PHE A 55 -20.75 -0.84 3.63
N ASN A 56 -21.53 -0.95 4.72
CA ASN A 56 -22.77 -1.74 4.72
C ASN A 56 -23.79 -1.34 3.63
N LYS A 57 -23.84 -0.05 3.23
CA LYS A 57 -24.72 0.43 2.15
C LYS A 57 -24.15 0.11 0.77
N THR A 58 -22.90 0.50 0.52
CA THR A 58 -22.19 0.22 -0.75
C THR A 58 -22.24 -1.27 -1.08
N HIS A 59 -21.95 -2.12 -0.09
CA HIS A 59 -21.96 -3.56 -0.26
C HIS A 59 -23.36 -4.13 -0.53
N ARG A 60 -24.40 -3.57 0.09
CA ARG A 60 -25.79 -3.92 -0.26
C ARG A 60 -26.10 -3.53 -1.70
N ASN A 61 -25.76 -2.30 -2.07
CA ASN A 61 -26.01 -1.77 -3.42
C ASN A 61 -25.37 -2.66 -4.49
N VAL A 62 -24.09 -3.01 -4.35
CA VAL A 62 -23.40 -3.84 -5.37
C VAL A 62 -23.93 -5.27 -5.47
N ARG A 63 -24.61 -5.78 -4.42
CA ARG A 63 -25.27 -7.10 -4.47
C ARG A 63 -26.64 -7.06 -5.11
N GLU A 64 -27.33 -5.93 -5.03
CA GLU A 64 -28.63 -5.73 -5.66
C GLU A 64 -28.50 -5.19 -7.11
N ASN A 65 -27.44 -4.44 -7.38
CA ASN A 65 -27.07 -3.86 -8.66
C ASN A 65 -25.54 -3.90 -8.79
N PRO A 66 -24.97 -4.81 -9.59
CA PRO A 66 -23.52 -5.05 -9.62
C PRO A 66 -22.73 -3.91 -10.23
N LEU A 67 -23.36 -2.87 -10.77
CA LEU A 67 -22.66 -1.75 -11.38
C LEU A 67 -22.18 -0.75 -10.34
N ALA A 68 -20.91 -0.37 -10.46
CA ALA A 68 -20.28 0.67 -9.67
C ALA A 68 -19.44 1.59 -10.55
N CYS A 69 -19.14 2.78 -10.04
CA CYS A 69 -18.27 3.74 -10.70
C CYS A 69 -17.22 4.22 -9.69
N ALA A 70 -15.95 4.02 -10.00
CA ALA A 70 -14.85 4.57 -9.21
C ALA A 70 -14.23 5.78 -9.91
N MET A 71 -13.82 6.78 -9.14
CA MET A 71 -13.02 7.90 -9.60
C MET A 71 -11.72 7.97 -8.81
N MET A 72 -10.61 8.06 -9.52
CA MET A 72 -9.25 8.17 -8.96
C MET A 72 -8.55 9.38 -9.54
N LEU A 73 -7.58 9.91 -8.80
CA LEU A 73 -6.71 11.00 -9.26
C LEU A 73 -5.26 10.51 -9.33
N ASP A 74 -4.57 10.84 -10.42
CA ASP A 74 -3.11 10.68 -10.48
C ASP A 74 -2.47 11.65 -9.48
N PRO A 75 -1.69 11.17 -8.50
CA PRO A 75 -1.12 12.02 -7.47
C PRO A 75 -0.10 13.06 -8.00
N ARG A 76 0.39 12.89 -9.22
CA ARG A 76 1.42 13.77 -9.83
C ARG A 76 0.80 14.93 -10.61
N THR A 77 -0.32 14.69 -11.30
CA THR A 77 -0.96 15.66 -12.20
C THR A 77 -2.35 16.07 -11.77
N LEU A 78 -2.92 15.38 -10.77
CA LEU A 78 -4.34 15.46 -10.40
C LEU A 78 -5.28 15.13 -11.55
N GLN A 79 -4.79 14.46 -12.60
CA GLN A 79 -5.64 13.98 -13.68
C GLN A 79 -6.63 12.95 -13.12
N ALA A 80 -7.92 13.18 -13.39
CA ALA A 80 -8.98 12.27 -12.98
C ALA A 80 -9.18 11.15 -14.01
N TYR A 81 -9.36 9.94 -13.48
CA TYR A 81 -9.74 8.75 -14.22
C TYR A 81 -11.00 8.15 -13.62
N ARG A 82 -11.97 7.81 -14.47
CA ARG A 82 -13.23 7.18 -14.11
C ARG A 82 -13.24 5.74 -14.59
N LEU A 83 -13.53 4.82 -13.67
CA LEU A 83 -13.63 3.39 -13.94
C LEU A 83 -15.10 2.99 -13.81
N GLN A 84 -15.64 2.38 -14.87
CA GLN A 84 -16.90 1.65 -14.80
C GLN A 84 -16.59 0.22 -14.37
N LEU A 85 -17.29 -0.24 -13.34
CA LEU A 85 -16.98 -1.47 -12.64
C LEU A 85 -18.21 -2.38 -12.57
N ARG A 86 -17.98 -3.69 -12.59
CA ARG A 86 -18.98 -4.70 -12.24
C ARG A 86 -18.48 -5.53 -11.08
N PHE A 87 -19.25 -5.58 -10.00
CA PHE A 87 -18.97 -6.48 -8.88
C PHE A 87 -19.09 -7.93 -9.34
N GLU A 88 -18.07 -8.74 -9.04
CA GLU A 88 -18.06 -10.17 -9.33
C GLU A 88 -18.26 -11.00 -8.06
N HIS A 89 -17.31 -10.91 -7.12
CA HIS A 89 -17.33 -11.69 -5.89
C HIS A 89 -16.62 -10.98 -4.73
N SER A 90 -16.74 -11.56 -3.54
CA SER A 90 -16.03 -11.14 -2.33
C SER A 90 -15.11 -12.27 -1.87
N GLU A 91 -13.85 -11.97 -1.60
CA GLU A 91 -12.88 -12.90 -1.02
C GLU A 91 -12.66 -12.59 0.47
N SER A 92 -13.04 -13.51 1.35
CA SER A 92 -12.79 -13.40 2.80
C SER A 92 -11.57 -14.19 3.28
N SER A 93 -10.87 -14.85 2.36
CA SER A 93 -9.65 -15.63 2.58
C SER A 93 -8.92 -15.79 1.25
N GLY A 94 -7.65 -16.19 1.30
CA GLY A 94 -6.83 -16.41 0.11
C GLY A 94 -5.79 -15.32 -0.11
N PRO A 95 -4.94 -15.45 -1.15
CA PRO A 95 -3.75 -14.61 -1.30
C PRO A 95 -4.03 -13.11 -1.41
N LEU A 96 -5.10 -12.71 -2.11
CA LEU A 96 -5.50 -11.31 -2.24
C LEU A 96 -5.95 -10.74 -0.89
N PHE A 97 -6.86 -11.44 -0.21
CA PHE A 97 -7.33 -11.07 1.12
C PHE A 97 -6.17 -10.96 2.12
N ASP A 98 -5.27 -11.94 2.15
CA ASP A 98 -4.11 -11.97 3.04
C ASP A 98 -3.18 -10.77 2.79
N SER A 99 -2.92 -10.45 1.52
CA SER A 99 -2.07 -9.32 1.12
C SER A 99 -2.69 -7.98 1.55
N MET A 100 -3.98 -7.77 1.25
CA MET A 100 -4.71 -6.57 1.64
C MET A 100 -4.80 -6.43 3.15
N SER A 101 -5.07 -7.53 3.86
CA SER A 101 -5.14 -7.57 5.33
C SER A 101 -3.79 -7.21 5.96
N LEU A 102 -2.69 -7.79 5.47
CA LEU A 102 -1.34 -7.47 5.92
C LEU A 102 -1.02 -5.99 5.76
N GLN A 103 -1.37 -5.40 4.61
CA GLN A 103 -1.15 -3.98 4.35
C GLN A 103 -1.95 -3.09 5.32
N LEU A 104 -3.21 -3.42 5.57
CA LEU A 104 -4.06 -2.69 6.50
C LEU A 104 -3.57 -2.80 7.95
N GLN A 105 -3.12 -3.99 8.36
CA GLN A 105 -2.53 -4.22 9.68
C GLN A 105 -1.23 -3.43 9.86
N ALA A 106 -0.39 -3.38 8.83
CA ALA A 106 0.84 -2.59 8.85
C ALA A 106 0.58 -1.11 9.09
N ILE A 107 -0.40 -0.54 8.38
CA ILE A 107 -0.85 0.85 8.59
C ILE A 107 -1.38 1.03 10.03
N ALA A 108 -2.20 0.10 10.51
CA ALA A 108 -2.81 0.17 11.84
C ALA A 108 -1.79 0.05 12.98
N SER A 109 -0.77 -0.80 12.84
CA SER A 109 0.31 -1.01 13.81
C SER A 109 1.11 0.28 14.02
N HIS A 110 1.40 1.02 12.94
CA HIS A 110 2.08 2.30 13.03
C HIS A 110 1.20 3.42 13.63
N ALA A 111 -0.13 3.29 13.52
CA ALA A 111 -1.09 4.27 14.07
C ALA A 111 -1.46 4.04 15.54
N GLY A 112 -1.09 2.89 16.13
CA GLY A 112 -1.62 2.43 17.42
C GLY A 112 -3.13 2.10 17.36
N MET A 113 -3.62 1.58 16.24
CA MET A 113 -5.06 1.35 15.95
C MET A 113 -5.37 -0.10 15.57
N THR A 114 -4.60 -1.07 16.05
CA THR A 114 -4.65 -2.48 15.65
C THR A 114 -6.05 -3.10 15.74
N ASP A 115 -6.85 -2.73 16.74
CA ASP A 115 -8.18 -3.31 16.99
C ASP A 115 -9.30 -2.79 16.07
N VAL A 116 -9.04 -1.75 15.26
CA VAL A 116 -10.07 -1.07 14.45
C VAL A 116 -10.07 -1.56 12.99
N PHE A 117 -8.98 -2.16 12.50
CA PHE A 117 -8.78 -2.50 11.09
C PHE A 117 -8.80 -4.00 10.82
N GLY A 118 -9.98 -4.60 10.95
CA GLY A 118 -10.24 -5.95 10.43
C GLY A 118 -10.79 -5.87 9.01
N LEU A 119 -10.05 -6.38 8.01
CA LEU A 119 -10.60 -6.62 6.68
C LEU A 119 -11.66 -7.73 6.77
N ARG A 120 -12.89 -7.46 6.33
CA ARG A 120 -13.95 -8.49 6.32
C ARG A 120 -13.93 -9.29 5.03
N ALA A 121 -13.74 -8.60 3.91
CA ALA A 121 -13.54 -9.20 2.60
C ALA A 121 -12.81 -8.22 1.67
N ALA A 122 -12.25 -8.75 0.60
CA ALA A 122 -11.84 -8.02 -0.59
C ALA A 122 -12.96 -8.17 -1.63
N ASP A 123 -13.66 -7.09 -1.95
CA ASP A 123 -14.67 -7.11 -3.01
C ASP A 123 -13.95 -6.91 -4.35
N VAL A 124 -14.07 -7.88 -5.25
CA VAL A 124 -13.43 -7.90 -6.58
C VAL A 124 -14.41 -7.38 -7.62
N TYR A 125 -13.90 -6.53 -8.50
CA TYR A 125 -14.66 -5.90 -9.56
C TYR A 125 -13.94 -6.06 -10.91
N GLU A 126 -14.70 -6.46 -11.92
CA GLU A 126 -14.32 -6.38 -13.33
C GLU A 126 -14.32 -4.90 -13.77
N VAL A 127 -13.26 -4.48 -14.47
CA VAL A 127 -13.13 -3.15 -15.06
C VAL A 127 -13.72 -3.18 -16.47
N LEU A 128 -14.90 -2.58 -16.62
CA LEU A 128 -15.62 -2.54 -17.90
C LEU A 128 -15.10 -1.45 -18.84
N HIS A 129 -14.76 -0.29 -18.27
CA HIS A 129 -14.32 0.86 -19.05
C HIS A 129 -13.47 1.80 -18.20
N ILE A 130 -12.43 2.36 -18.81
CA ILE A 130 -11.56 3.37 -18.22
C ILE A 130 -11.66 4.63 -19.06
N GLU A 131 -11.97 5.74 -18.40
CA GLU A 131 -12.13 7.04 -19.01
C GLU A 131 -11.19 8.06 -18.36
N ARG A 132 -10.46 8.80 -19.18
CA ARG A 132 -9.78 10.02 -18.74
C ARG A 132 -10.81 11.16 -18.69
N VAL A 133 -10.98 11.76 -17.52
CA VAL A 133 -11.93 12.87 -17.34
C VAL A 133 -11.26 14.19 -17.74
N GLU A 134 -11.69 14.75 -18.86
CA GLU A 134 -11.16 16.03 -19.36
C GLU A 134 -11.57 17.21 -18.47
N GLY A 135 -10.71 18.23 -18.40
CA GLY A 135 -11.00 19.48 -17.69
C GLY A 135 -10.97 19.42 -16.15
N PHE A 136 -10.63 18.29 -15.54
CA PHE A 136 -10.56 18.16 -14.08
C PHE A 136 -9.35 18.88 -13.45
N THR A 137 -8.26 19.01 -14.20
CA THR A 137 -7.02 19.68 -13.76
C THR A 137 -6.51 20.62 -14.85
N ARG A 138 -5.78 21.66 -14.45
CA ARG A 138 -5.02 22.55 -15.34
C ARG A 138 -3.51 22.32 -15.25
N LEU A 139 -3.08 21.37 -14.42
CA LEU A 139 -1.67 21.03 -14.30
C LEU A 139 -1.16 20.44 -15.62
N PRO A 140 0.11 20.70 -15.99
CA PRO A 140 0.67 20.16 -17.20
C PRO A 140 0.66 18.61 -17.16
N PRO A 141 0.51 17.94 -18.32
CA PRO A 141 0.72 16.51 -18.40
C PRO A 141 2.17 16.16 -18.04
N LEU A 142 2.39 14.93 -17.60
CA LEU A 142 3.74 14.45 -17.33
C LEU A 142 4.57 14.40 -18.62
N PRO A 143 5.88 14.66 -18.54
CA PRO A 143 6.75 14.48 -19.69
C PRO A 143 6.70 13.01 -20.16
N PRO A 144 6.78 12.72 -21.47
CA PRO A 144 6.71 11.35 -21.99
C PRO A 144 7.80 10.40 -21.46
N SER A 145 8.92 10.95 -20.99
CA SER A 145 10.01 10.21 -20.36
C SER A 145 9.66 9.68 -18.97
N GLU A 146 8.68 10.29 -18.30
CA GLU A 146 8.23 9.87 -16.98
C GLU A 146 7.16 8.77 -17.13
N LEU A 147 7.65 7.56 -17.33
CA LEU A 147 6.79 6.38 -17.30
C LEU A 147 6.20 6.23 -15.89
N PRO A 148 4.89 5.96 -15.75
CA PRO A 148 4.35 5.54 -14.46
C PRO A 148 5.22 4.38 -13.96
N SER A 149 5.60 4.39 -12.68
CA SER A 149 6.39 3.31 -12.08
C SER A 149 5.59 2.03 -12.19
N ARG A 150 5.67 1.31 -13.31
CA ARG A 150 4.80 0.18 -13.59
C ARG A 150 4.98 -0.85 -12.48
N LEU A 151 3.91 -1.59 -12.23
CA LEU A 151 4.04 -2.90 -11.62
C LEU A 151 5.07 -3.64 -12.44
N PHE A 152 6.20 -3.91 -11.78
CA PHE A 152 7.32 -4.63 -12.34
C PHE A 152 8.14 -3.76 -13.30
N ILE A 153 9.44 -3.74 -12.99
CA ILE A 153 10.56 -3.52 -13.91
C ILE A 153 10.07 -3.88 -15.32
N ASP A 154 10.32 -3.04 -16.33
CA ASP A 154 10.21 -3.50 -17.73
C ASP A 154 10.76 -4.92 -17.77
N ARG A 155 10.12 -5.88 -18.45
CA ARG A 155 10.57 -7.28 -18.48
C ARG A 155 11.94 -7.37 -19.18
N ASP A 156 12.94 -6.81 -18.55
CA ASP A 156 14.30 -6.65 -18.97
C ASP A 156 15.00 -7.84 -18.37
N LEU A 157 14.72 -8.97 -19.00
CA LEU A 157 15.38 -10.23 -18.70
C LEU A 157 16.89 -10.10 -18.88
N VAL A 158 17.36 -9.12 -19.68
CA VAL A 158 18.79 -8.79 -19.81
C VAL A 158 19.30 -8.16 -18.52
N LEU A 159 18.61 -7.17 -17.97
CA LEU A 159 18.97 -6.57 -16.69
C LEU A 159 18.99 -7.62 -15.57
N LEU A 160 17.97 -8.48 -15.49
CA LEU A 160 17.93 -9.55 -14.48
C LEU A 160 19.10 -10.53 -14.65
N ARG A 161 19.44 -10.89 -15.89
CA ARG A 161 20.62 -11.70 -16.19
C ARG A 161 21.92 -11.02 -15.75
N LEU A 162 22.10 -9.74 -16.08
CA LEU A 162 23.30 -8.96 -15.72
C LEU A 162 23.47 -8.84 -14.21
N ILE A 163 22.37 -8.61 -13.48
CA ILE A 163 22.34 -8.62 -12.02
C ILE A 163 22.79 -9.99 -11.50
N GLY A 164 22.22 -11.09 -12.03
CA GLY A 164 22.59 -12.45 -11.64
C GLY A 164 24.06 -12.79 -11.90
N GLU A 165 24.59 -12.43 -13.08
CA GLU A 165 25.99 -12.63 -13.43
C GLU A 165 26.94 -11.86 -12.50
N ARG A 166 26.59 -10.63 -12.12
CA ARG A 166 27.43 -9.82 -11.22
C ARG A 166 27.43 -10.37 -9.80
N LEU A 167 26.26 -10.78 -9.28
CA LEU A 167 26.15 -11.41 -7.95
C LEU A 167 26.92 -12.74 -7.88
N ASN A 168 26.87 -13.55 -8.94
CA ASN A 168 27.55 -14.86 -8.98
C ASN A 168 29.07 -14.79 -9.03
N ARG A 169 29.66 -13.61 -9.27
CA ARG A 169 31.12 -13.40 -9.25
C ARG A 169 31.68 -13.13 -7.85
N SER A 170 30.82 -12.83 -6.88
CA SER A 170 31.24 -12.57 -5.51
C SER A 170 31.67 -13.87 -4.83
N GLU A 171 32.89 -13.91 -4.31
CA GLU A 171 33.42 -15.09 -3.61
C GLU A 171 33.19 -15.01 -2.09
N LEU A 172 33.00 -13.80 -1.58
CA LEU A 172 32.77 -13.52 -0.16
C LEU A 172 31.37 -12.97 0.09
N LEU A 173 30.79 -13.33 1.23
CA LEU A 173 29.45 -12.86 1.63
C LEU A 173 29.37 -11.32 1.71
N GLY A 174 30.42 -10.67 2.24
CA GLY A 174 30.46 -9.21 2.32
C GLY A 174 30.36 -8.56 0.93
N GLU A 175 31.16 -9.03 -0.02
CA GLU A 175 31.15 -8.55 -1.41
C GLU A 175 29.80 -8.79 -2.09
N LEU A 176 29.20 -9.96 -1.84
CA LEU A 176 27.88 -10.29 -2.38
C LEU A 176 26.80 -9.31 -1.89
N LEU A 177 26.78 -9.03 -0.59
CA LEU A 177 25.81 -8.12 0.03
C LEU A 177 25.99 -6.68 -0.44
N GLU A 178 27.23 -6.19 -0.52
CA GLU A 178 27.54 -4.86 -1.04
C GLU A 178 27.16 -4.73 -2.52
N THR A 179 27.51 -5.74 -3.33
CA THR A 179 27.14 -5.78 -4.75
C THR A 179 25.63 -5.77 -4.94
N ALA A 180 24.89 -6.55 -4.14
CA ALA A 180 23.43 -6.57 -4.18
C ALA A 180 22.83 -5.19 -3.85
N LEU A 181 23.28 -4.55 -2.78
CA LEU A 181 22.80 -3.22 -2.38
C LEU A 181 23.16 -2.15 -3.42
N GLN A 182 24.34 -2.21 -4.01
CA GLN A 182 24.76 -1.31 -5.09
C GLN A 182 23.91 -1.49 -6.35
N LEU A 183 23.57 -2.74 -6.71
CA LEU A 183 22.71 -3.02 -7.86
C LEU A 183 21.27 -2.53 -7.65
N LEU A 184 20.75 -2.65 -6.42
CA LEU A 184 19.44 -2.09 -6.05
C LEU A 184 19.40 -0.56 -6.23
N ASP A 185 20.50 0.12 -5.89
CA ASP A 185 20.65 1.57 -6.04
C ASP A 185 20.77 1.98 -7.52
N ASP A 186 21.79 1.46 -8.21
CA ASP A 186 22.16 1.90 -9.57
C ASP A 186 21.11 1.58 -10.63
N TRP A 187 20.51 0.38 -10.56
CA TRP A 187 19.68 -0.15 -11.63
C TRP A 187 18.19 -0.15 -11.31
N LEU A 188 17.83 -0.19 -10.03
CA LEU A 188 16.45 -0.29 -9.59
C LEU A 188 15.97 0.98 -8.84
N GLY A 189 16.86 1.95 -8.60
CA GLY A 189 16.54 3.23 -7.98
C GLY A 189 16.22 3.14 -6.48
N PHE A 190 16.53 2.01 -5.83
CA PHE A 190 16.37 1.86 -4.38
C PHE A 190 17.59 2.39 -3.65
N HIS A 191 17.65 3.72 -3.51
CA HIS A 191 18.77 4.42 -2.87
C HIS A 191 18.97 4.08 -1.38
N HIS A 192 17.92 3.59 -0.70
CA HIS A 192 17.95 3.22 0.70
C HIS A 192 17.48 1.77 0.85
N ALA A 193 18.38 0.88 1.24
CA ALA A 193 18.11 -0.54 1.34
C ALA A 193 18.80 -1.16 2.56
N ILE A 194 18.15 -2.17 3.17
CA ILE A 194 18.67 -2.94 4.31
C ILE A 194 18.44 -4.41 4.03
N ILE A 195 19.44 -5.24 4.29
CA ILE A 195 19.35 -6.70 4.26
C ILE A 195 19.38 -7.20 5.70
N LEU A 196 18.38 -8.02 6.05
CA LEU A 196 18.29 -8.67 7.35
C LEU A 196 18.40 -10.19 7.20
N LEU A 197 19.14 -10.82 8.11
CA LEU A 197 19.23 -12.27 8.23
C LEU A 197 18.22 -12.78 9.27
N ALA A 198 17.46 -13.80 8.92
CA ALA A 198 16.50 -14.42 9.82
C ALA A 198 17.16 -15.52 10.68
N ASP A 199 17.00 -15.40 11.99
CA ASP A 199 17.21 -16.47 12.96
C ASP A 199 15.85 -17.04 13.36
N GLU A 200 15.47 -18.12 12.69
CA GLU A 200 14.19 -18.78 12.91
C GLU A 200 14.09 -19.41 14.29
N ARG A 201 15.21 -19.84 14.90
CA ARG A 201 15.20 -20.49 16.21
C ARG A 201 14.83 -19.51 17.32
N ASN A 202 15.34 -18.28 17.23
CA ASN A 202 15.08 -17.23 18.19
C ASN A 202 13.95 -16.28 17.77
N GLY A 203 13.39 -16.45 16.56
CA GLY A 203 12.32 -15.60 16.03
C GLY A 203 12.76 -14.15 15.85
N LYS A 204 13.99 -13.94 15.38
CA LYS A 204 14.61 -12.61 15.25
C LYS A 204 15.20 -12.38 13.86
N LEU A 205 15.35 -11.11 13.53
CA LEU A 205 16.04 -10.61 12.35
C LEU A 205 17.24 -9.79 12.78
N PHE A 206 18.37 -9.96 12.10
CA PHE A 206 19.59 -9.21 12.34
C PHE A 206 19.95 -8.39 11.11
N THR A 207 20.18 -7.10 11.26
CA THR A 207 20.68 -6.28 10.15
C THR A 207 22.12 -6.67 9.84
N ILE A 208 22.36 -7.17 8.62
CA ILE A 208 23.68 -7.64 8.17
C ILE A 208 24.33 -6.71 7.15
N ALA A 209 23.54 -5.92 6.43
CA ALA A 209 24.04 -4.91 5.51
C ALA A 209 22.99 -3.80 5.30
N SER A 210 23.44 -2.59 5.00
CA SER A 210 22.57 -1.48 4.62
C SER A 210 23.28 -0.50 3.71
N ARG A 211 22.50 0.29 2.99
CA ARG A 211 22.97 1.33 2.08
C ARG A 211 22.03 2.52 2.12
N GLY A 212 22.57 3.73 2.02
CA GLY A 212 21.83 4.99 1.95
C GLY A 212 21.43 5.58 3.31
N TYR A 213 21.58 4.84 4.40
CA TYR A 213 21.27 5.33 5.74
C TYR A 213 22.50 6.00 6.39
N PRO A 214 22.33 7.09 7.19
CA PRO A 214 23.44 7.74 7.89
C PRO A 214 24.14 6.82 8.90
N GLU A 215 23.40 5.90 9.49
CA GLU A 215 23.90 4.86 10.37
C GLU A 215 23.67 3.49 9.71
N ASN A 216 24.73 2.69 9.61
CA ASN A 216 24.64 1.42 8.89
C ASN A 216 23.74 0.38 9.60
N GLY A 217 23.36 0.62 10.87
CA GLY A 217 22.39 -0.20 11.61
C GLY A 217 22.76 -1.68 11.79
N VAL A 218 23.97 -2.08 11.36
CA VAL A 218 24.48 -3.46 11.44
C VAL A 218 24.51 -3.91 12.90
N GLY A 219 23.97 -5.10 13.16
CA GLY A 219 23.82 -5.64 14.52
C GLY A 219 22.53 -5.22 15.24
N SER A 220 21.67 -4.39 14.64
CA SER A 220 20.32 -4.16 15.17
C SER A 220 19.44 -5.40 15.02
N GLU A 221 18.56 -5.61 16.00
CA GLU A 221 17.68 -6.77 16.07
C GLU A 221 16.21 -6.36 16.00
N VAL A 222 15.41 -7.15 15.27
CA VAL A 222 13.95 -7.01 15.23
C VAL A 222 13.30 -8.39 15.44
N GLY A 223 12.44 -8.50 16.44
CA GLY A 223 11.66 -9.72 16.68
C GLY A 223 10.59 -9.95 15.62
N PHE A 224 10.24 -11.19 15.34
CA PHE A 224 9.11 -11.51 14.47
C PHE A 224 7.81 -10.95 15.09
N GLY A 225 6.99 -10.31 14.26
CA GLY A 225 5.80 -9.56 14.66
C GLY A 225 6.06 -8.16 15.25
N ALA A 226 7.32 -7.77 15.50
CA ALA A 226 7.65 -6.45 16.03
C ALA A 226 7.80 -5.41 14.91
N GLY A 227 6.98 -4.36 14.97
CA GLY A 227 6.95 -3.31 13.95
C GLY A 227 6.65 -3.84 12.55
N LEU A 228 6.90 -3.00 11.53
CA LEU A 228 6.60 -3.35 10.13
C LEU A 228 7.47 -4.51 9.63
N ILE A 229 8.78 -4.44 9.87
CA ILE A 229 9.75 -5.46 9.42
C ILE A 229 9.42 -6.82 10.05
N GLY A 230 9.19 -6.86 11.37
CA GLY A 230 8.85 -8.10 12.06
C GLY A 230 7.50 -8.67 11.63
N MET A 231 6.50 -7.82 11.35
CA MET A 231 5.20 -8.25 10.82
C MET A 231 5.34 -8.95 9.47
N VAL A 232 6.13 -8.36 8.56
CA VAL A 232 6.41 -8.94 7.23
C VAL A 232 7.17 -10.25 7.35
N ALA A 233 8.18 -10.33 8.22
CA ALA A 233 8.93 -11.57 8.45
C ALA A 233 8.04 -12.69 9.00
N ARG A 234 7.12 -12.37 9.90
CA ARG A 234 6.12 -13.34 10.41
C ARG A 234 5.17 -13.80 9.30
N ALA A 235 4.70 -12.89 8.47
CA ALA A 235 3.75 -13.19 7.40
C ALA A 235 4.39 -13.90 6.19
N ARG A 236 5.72 -13.77 6.01
CA ARG A 236 6.49 -14.27 4.85
C ARG A 236 5.89 -13.85 3.51
N ARG A 237 5.33 -12.65 3.45
CA ARG A 237 4.71 -12.05 2.26
C ARG A 237 5.30 -10.67 2.04
N ALA A 238 5.65 -10.36 0.80
CA ALA A 238 6.12 -9.02 0.44
C ALA A 238 5.03 -7.99 0.75
N LEU A 239 5.44 -6.87 1.34
CA LEU A 239 4.55 -5.77 1.67
C LEU A 239 5.09 -4.49 1.05
N ARG A 240 4.30 -3.90 0.17
CA ARG A 240 4.55 -2.57 -0.38
C ARG A 240 3.68 -1.57 0.36
N LEU A 241 4.29 -0.57 0.96
CA LEU A 241 3.58 0.55 1.56
C LEU A 241 3.84 1.80 0.73
N SER A 242 2.76 2.47 0.36
CA SER A 242 2.79 3.81 -0.22
C SER A 242 1.94 4.73 0.64
N ALA A 243 2.16 6.03 0.54
CA ALA A 243 1.31 7.03 1.19
C ALA A 243 1.09 6.84 2.71
N ILE A 244 2.06 6.32 3.48
CA ILE A 244 1.84 5.91 4.90
C ILE A 244 1.13 7.01 5.70
N ASN A 245 1.56 8.27 5.60
CA ASN A 245 0.92 9.41 6.27
C ASN A 245 -0.56 9.61 5.88
N HIS A 246 -0.92 9.39 4.61
CA HIS A 246 -2.30 9.47 4.14
C HIS A 246 -3.14 8.31 4.70
N SER A 247 -2.64 7.07 4.59
CA SER A 247 -3.28 5.88 5.14
C SER A 247 -3.56 6.01 6.64
N LEU A 248 -2.63 6.61 7.40
CA LEU A 248 -2.81 6.92 8.82
C LEU A 248 -3.90 7.98 9.07
N ARG A 249 -4.01 9.01 8.22
CA ARG A 249 -5.06 10.05 8.33
C ARG A 249 -6.44 9.48 8.05
N TYR A 250 -6.59 8.69 6.98
CA TYR A 250 -7.85 8.01 6.67
C TYR A 250 -8.29 7.10 7.83
N ALA A 251 -7.35 6.32 8.35
CA ALA A 251 -7.60 5.44 9.49
C ALA A 251 -8.15 6.20 10.71
N ARG A 252 -7.53 7.32 11.07
CA ARG A 252 -7.99 8.18 12.18
C ARG A 252 -9.40 8.71 11.93
N ALA A 253 -9.69 9.19 10.72
CA ALA A 253 -11.00 9.74 10.37
C ALA A 253 -12.14 8.70 10.47
N VAL A 254 -11.89 7.46 10.03
CA VAL A 254 -12.88 6.36 10.15
C VAL A 254 -13.15 6.03 11.61
N ARG A 255 -12.12 5.94 12.45
CA ARG A 255 -12.28 5.71 13.90
C ARG A 255 -13.10 6.82 14.56
N ASP A 256 -12.81 8.07 14.24
CA ASP A 256 -13.53 9.20 14.84
C ASP A 256 -15.01 9.20 14.42
N ARG A 257 -15.30 8.78 13.18
CA ARG A 257 -16.67 8.57 12.71
C ARG A 257 -17.35 7.41 13.44
N GLN A 258 -16.65 6.29 13.67
CA GLN A 258 -17.18 5.17 14.45
C GLN A 258 -17.46 5.56 15.91
N LYS A 259 -16.57 6.33 16.57
CA LYS A 259 -16.79 6.81 17.94
C LYS A 259 -18.02 7.71 18.04
N ARG A 260 -18.24 8.58 17.05
CA ARG A 260 -19.44 9.45 17.00
C ARG A 260 -20.73 8.66 16.80
N TRP A 261 -20.69 7.56 16.04
CA TRP A 261 -21.86 6.70 15.80
C TRP A 261 -22.07 5.64 16.91
N GLY A 262 -20.99 5.22 17.57
CA GLY A 262 -20.93 4.22 18.64
C GLY A 262 -21.14 4.79 20.06
N GLY A 263 -21.61 6.03 20.19
CA GLY A 263 -21.95 6.69 21.46
C GLY A 263 -23.06 6.01 22.29
N ARG A 264 -23.52 4.81 21.90
CA ARG A 264 -24.21 3.88 22.78
C ARG A 264 -23.44 2.55 22.83
N ARG A 265 -22.61 2.45 23.87
CA ARG A 265 -21.85 1.29 24.37
C ARG A 265 -20.51 1.00 23.67
N LEU A 266 -19.42 1.34 24.36
CA LEU A 266 -18.41 0.38 24.83
C LEU A 266 -17.47 1.04 25.83
N CYS A 267 -17.36 0.42 27.01
CA CYS A 267 -16.49 0.83 28.12
C CYS A 267 -15.01 0.82 27.70
N ALA A 268 -14.28 1.79 28.24
CA ALA A 268 -12.85 1.98 28.02
C ALA A 268 -12.02 0.81 28.58
N VAL A 269 -11.09 0.30 27.77
CA VAL A 269 -9.90 -0.40 28.26
C VAL A 269 -8.69 0.44 27.86
N LYS A 270 -7.89 0.82 28.86
CA LYS A 270 -6.67 1.63 28.68
C LYS A 270 -5.56 0.77 28.08
N SER A 271 -5.05 1.14 26.91
CA SER A 271 -3.82 0.58 26.34
C SER A 271 -2.63 1.50 26.61
N HIS A 272 -1.56 0.95 27.19
CA HIS A 272 -0.27 1.63 27.43
C HIS A 272 0.49 1.80 26.11
N SER A 273 1.04 3.00 25.88
CA SER A 273 1.92 3.31 24.74
C SER A 273 3.30 2.66 24.91
N PRO A 274 3.91 2.06 23.86
CA PRO A 274 5.33 1.71 23.90
C PRO A 274 6.16 2.96 23.58
N ALA A 275 6.90 3.45 24.58
CA ALA A 275 7.89 4.49 24.43
C ALA A 275 9.16 3.92 23.77
N PHE A 276 9.68 4.59 22.75
CA PHE A 276 11.08 4.44 22.35
C PHE A 276 11.98 5.03 23.43
N PRO A 277 13.14 4.43 23.76
CA PRO A 277 14.08 5.01 24.71
C PRO A 277 14.84 6.15 24.03
N VAL A 278 14.31 7.37 24.13
CA VAL A 278 15.11 8.59 23.85
C VAL A 278 15.93 8.88 25.10
N ARG A 279 17.25 8.63 25.05
CA ARG A 279 18.18 9.17 26.04
C ARG A 279 18.10 10.69 26.01
N SER A 280 17.68 11.26 27.12
CA SER A 280 17.57 12.70 27.36
C SER A 280 18.94 13.39 27.30
N ALA A 281 19.24 14.08 26.20
CA ALA A 281 20.21 15.16 26.19
C ALA A 281 19.46 16.46 26.49
N ARG A 282 19.69 17.02 27.68
CA ARG A 282 19.22 18.36 28.06
C ARG A 282 19.94 19.38 27.17
N LEU A 283 19.19 20.20 26.45
CA LEU A 283 19.67 21.49 25.95
C LEU A 283 18.94 22.60 26.71
N PRO A 284 19.68 23.61 27.21
CA PRO A 284 19.11 24.64 28.06
C PRO A 284 18.30 25.64 27.26
N SER A 285 17.26 26.13 27.94
CA SER A 285 16.41 27.25 27.54
C SER A 285 17.21 28.51 27.26
N ARG A 286 16.92 29.17 26.12
CA ARG A 286 16.62 30.61 26.01
C ARG A 286 16.61 31.12 24.55
N TRP A 287 15.53 31.86 24.26
CA TRP A 287 15.23 32.78 23.14
C TRP A 287 15.07 32.18 21.75
#